data_AF-A0A8T8WTI4-F1
#
_entry.id   AF-A0A8T8WTI4-F1
#
_cell.length_a   1.000
_cell.length_b   1.000
_cell.length_c   1.000
_cell.angle_alpha   90.00
_cell.angle_beta   90.00
_cell.angle_gamma   90.00
#
_symmetry.space_group_name_H-M   'P 1'
#
loop_
_entity.id
_entity.type
_entity.pdbx_description
1 polymer ?
#
loop_
_entity_poly.entity_id
_entity_poly.type
_entity_poly.pdbx_seq_one_letter_code
_entity_poly.pdbx_strand_id
1 'polypeptide(L)'
;MDTFRHVPRESLVEIVKTAANWVTLEDLIVDSTQLTPLFEPGDEPYSQPDPKAMALVKHIPQHNSVMSYDLERYSKVCIELRGPIPDTGLCDFVDGTGFNLVSAERHRLSMSTATRASLRAVVSLAANIQRLACMCLTTLRGRLQAMLPRYFEDIRHMPSLVPCKLRDMGAFSWIEEFRVYRALWHLQAFSDLWVVADQLDWTDGWFLSLQREHAAWSGLLGQEEGFIEEDDTEWDILCKDVAAWEEICEVSECLASLYAGTTDLCTTELPQACCEDTGRFFFDWSGIERKHRIHGNHDIILVKRLPDASRCPGGPFAVWSPPAQPREGEPSHELWGQSRQNTVHHEVLDFVYAWRLLQADGAPEASYNIPPEPFRALGMGLWDYWRLFELGLHDVWPAGGSTALTTPDGDTRVWPHCRPVNLFLSNCAHKWHLLLQAWEAHNPAVVAVVAVVEV
;
A
#
# COMPACT_ATOMS: atom_id res chain seq x y z
N MET A 1 15.52 -32.25 8.59
CA MET A 1 16.94 -32.55 8.30
C MET A 1 17.60 -31.22 8.02
N ASP A 2 18.73 -30.89 8.65
CA ASP A 2 19.43 -29.61 8.40
C ASP A 2 20.00 -29.63 6.98
N THR A 3 19.32 -28.92 6.06
CA THR A 3 19.65 -28.85 4.64
C THR A 3 20.98 -28.13 4.41
N PHE A 4 21.43 -27.30 5.36
CA PHE A 4 22.58 -26.40 5.21
C PHE A 4 23.78 -26.77 6.09
N ARG A 5 23.78 -27.97 6.69
CA ARG A 5 24.83 -28.42 7.63
C ARG A 5 26.26 -28.33 7.08
N HIS A 6 26.42 -28.46 5.77
CA HIS A 6 27.72 -28.45 5.09
C HIS A 6 28.09 -27.10 4.46
N VAL A 7 27.20 -26.11 4.49
CA VAL A 7 27.45 -24.78 3.91
C VAL A 7 28.11 -23.91 4.97
N PRO A 8 29.29 -23.32 4.72
CA PRO A 8 29.92 -22.42 5.69
C PRO A 8 29.01 -21.24 6.04
N ARG A 9 29.02 -20.82 7.31
CA ARG A 9 28.23 -19.69 7.80
C ARG A 9 28.45 -18.42 6.98
N GLU A 10 29.68 -18.16 6.54
CA GLU A 10 30.04 -17.01 5.73
C GLU A 10 29.32 -17.02 4.38
N SER A 11 29.17 -18.20 3.77
CA SER A 11 28.41 -18.37 2.54
C SER A 11 26.91 -18.14 2.75
N LEU A 12 26.35 -18.59 3.88
CA LEU A 12 24.94 -18.31 4.23
C LEU A 12 24.69 -16.82 4.43
N VAL A 13 25.61 -16.12 5.10
CA VAL A 13 25.56 -14.66 5.25
C VAL A 13 25.62 -13.97 3.89
N GLU A 14 26.49 -14.43 2.98
CA GLU A 14 26.61 -13.86 1.65
C GLU A 14 25.35 -14.09 0.79
N ILE A 15 24.72 -15.26 0.92
CA ILE A 15 23.42 -15.55 0.29
C ILE A 15 22.38 -14.54 0.76
N VAL A 16 22.25 -14.31 2.08
CA VAL A 16 21.29 -13.32 2.62
C VAL A 16 21.59 -11.93 2.07
N LYS A 17 22.87 -11.53 2.06
CA LYS A 17 23.28 -10.20 1.59
C LYS A 17 23.01 -9.98 0.11
N THR A 18 23.21 -11.03 -0.69
CA THR A 18 22.99 -11.00 -2.15
C THR A 18 21.50 -11.02 -2.48
N ALA A 19 20.73 -11.86 -1.79
CA ALA A 19 19.30 -12.01 -2.02
C ALA A 19 18.49 -10.81 -1.50
N ALA A 20 18.97 -10.17 -0.42
CA ALA A 20 18.40 -8.98 0.20
C ALA A 20 16.87 -9.04 0.38
N ASN A 21 16.32 -10.22 0.74
CA ASN A 21 14.90 -10.41 0.97
C ASN A 21 14.64 -11.18 2.27
N TRP A 22 13.47 -10.93 2.86
CA TRP A 22 13.14 -11.40 4.21
C TRP A 22 12.83 -12.88 4.26
N VAL A 23 12.19 -13.41 3.22
CA VAL A 23 11.84 -14.83 3.14
C VAL A 23 13.08 -15.71 3.11
N THR A 24 14.11 -15.34 2.32
CA THR A 24 15.38 -16.06 2.31
C THR A 24 16.06 -16.06 3.67
N LEU A 25 16.04 -14.93 4.41
CA LEU A 25 16.59 -14.88 5.76
C LEU A 25 15.80 -15.77 6.72
N GLU A 26 14.48 -15.70 6.70
CA GLU A 26 13.65 -16.53 7.58
C GLU A 26 13.82 -18.03 7.29
N ASP A 27 13.75 -18.44 6.03
CA ASP A 27 13.91 -19.83 5.64
C ASP A 27 15.28 -20.37 6.08
N LEU A 28 16.34 -19.56 5.92
CA LEU A 28 17.68 -19.92 6.41
C LEU A 28 17.77 -19.97 7.94
N ILE A 29 17.05 -19.13 8.68
CA ILE A 29 16.99 -19.21 10.15
C ILE A 29 16.28 -20.49 10.60
N VAL A 30 15.23 -20.91 9.89
CA VAL A 30 14.46 -22.12 10.19
C VAL A 30 15.23 -23.38 9.83
N ASP A 31 15.92 -23.39 8.69
CA ASP A 31 16.51 -24.62 8.12
C ASP A 31 18.00 -24.81 8.43
N SER A 32 18.72 -23.76 8.86
CA SER A 32 20.18 -23.83 9.12
C SER A 32 20.52 -23.72 10.60
N THR A 33 21.07 -24.80 11.16
CA THR A 33 21.53 -24.81 12.58
C THR A 33 22.67 -23.83 12.86
N GLN A 34 23.28 -23.22 11.84
CA GLN A 34 24.34 -22.23 12.00
C GLN A 34 23.82 -20.80 12.15
N LEU A 35 22.65 -20.48 11.58
CA LEU A 35 22.02 -19.17 11.67
C LEU A 35 20.96 -19.11 12.77
N THR A 36 20.26 -20.22 13.04
CA THR A 36 19.24 -20.30 14.10
C THR A 36 19.70 -19.70 15.44
N PRO A 37 20.90 -20.05 15.99
CA PRO A 37 21.31 -19.57 17.31
C PRO A 37 21.51 -18.05 17.43
N LEU A 38 21.67 -17.36 16.29
CA LEU A 38 21.83 -15.89 16.27
C LEU A 38 20.51 -15.17 16.50
N PHE A 39 19.40 -15.82 16.14
CA PHE A 39 18.06 -15.27 16.19
C PHE A 39 17.17 -15.96 17.23
N GLU A 40 17.62 -17.05 17.87
CA GLU A 40 16.87 -17.67 18.95
C GLU A 40 16.80 -16.75 20.18
N PRO A 41 15.60 -16.45 20.71
CA PRO A 41 15.47 -15.64 21.92
C PRO A 41 16.16 -16.28 23.13
N GLY A 42 16.16 -17.62 23.22
CA GLY A 42 16.75 -18.37 24.33
C GLY A 42 16.09 -18.05 25.67
N ASP A 43 16.84 -18.26 26.76
CA ASP A 43 16.39 -18.00 28.14
C ASP A 43 16.36 -16.49 28.49
N GLU A 44 17.00 -15.65 27.67
CA GLU A 44 17.08 -14.20 27.88
C GLU A 44 16.44 -13.42 26.71
N PRO A 45 15.13 -13.53 26.48
CA PRO A 45 14.46 -12.95 25.32
C PRO A 45 14.58 -11.42 25.22
N TYR A 46 14.76 -10.74 26.36
CA TYR A 46 14.86 -9.28 26.47
C TYR A 46 16.30 -8.74 26.44
N SER A 47 17.31 -9.60 26.29
CA SER A 47 18.71 -9.14 26.17
C SER A 47 19.01 -8.60 24.77
N GLN A 48 20.18 -7.96 24.61
CA GLN A 48 20.60 -7.41 23.33
C GLN A 48 20.82 -8.52 22.28
N PRO A 49 20.36 -8.32 21.03
CA PRO A 49 20.60 -9.24 19.93
C PRO A 49 22.08 -9.42 19.60
N ASP A 50 22.41 -10.56 19.00
CA ASP A 50 23.74 -10.79 18.43
C ASP A 50 24.06 -9.70 17.38
N PRO A 51 25.24 -9.04 17.45
CA PRO A 51 25.61 -7.97 16.52
C PRO A 51 25.57 -8.40 15.04
N LYS A 52 25.84 -9.67 14.73
CA LYS A 52 25.76 -10.21 13.37
C LYS A 52 24.31 -10.41 12.94
N ALA A 53 23.41 -10.83 13.82
CA ALA A 53 21.97 -10.87 13.54
C ALA A 53 21.44 -9.46 13.24
N MET A 54 21.82 -8.49 14.08
CA MET A 54 21.48 -7.08 13.91
C MET A 54 22.00 -6.53 12.57
N ALA A 55 23.24 -6.87 12.18
CA ALA A 55 23.80 -6.44 10.90
C ALA A 55 23.04 -7.01 9.70
N LEU A 56 22.59 -8.27 9.76
CA LEU A 56 21.78 -8.88 8.69
C LEU A 56 20.40 -8.21 8.57
N VAL A 57 19.74 -7.94 9.69
CA VAL A 57 18.43 -7.27 9.70
C VAL A 57 18.52 -5.83 9.21
N LYS A 58 19.63 -5.13 9.47
CA LYS A 58 19.87 -3.79 8.91
C LYS A 58 20.23 -3.82 7.42
N HIS A 59 20.92 -4.87 6.96
CA HIS A 59 21.34 -5.01 5.57
C HIS A 59 20.14 -5.15 4.62
N ILE A 60 19.13 -5.94 4.98
CA ILE A 60 17.99 -6.20 4.09
C ILE A 60 17.26 -4.91 3.69
N PRO A 61 16.76 -4.05 4.60
CA PRO A 61 16.09 -2.80 4.22
C PRO A 61 16.93 -1.86 3.36
N GLN A 62 18.26 -1.85 3.57
CA GLN A 62 19.18 -0.97 2.84
C GLN A 62 19.41 -1.42 1.40
N HIS A 63 19.28 -2.72 1.13
CA HIS A 63 19.60 -3.31 -0.17
C HIS A 63 18.39 -3.92 -0.89
N ASN A 64 17.25 -3.98 -0.22
CA ASN A 64 15.98 -4.39 -0.81
C ASN A 64 15.35 -3.22 -1.56
N SER A 65 15.07 -3.44 -2.85
CA SER A 65 14.56 -2.45 -3.80
C SER A 65 13.17 -1.90 -3.48
N VAL A 66 12.42 -2.52 -2.56
CA VAL A 66 11.14 -1.99 -2.10
C VAL A 66 11.29 -1.31 -0.74
N MET A 67 12.06 -1.91 0.16
CA MET A 67 12.19 -1.41 1.54
C MET A 67 13.02 -0.12 1.68
N SER A 68 13.90 0.18 0.73
CA SER A 68 14.84 1.30 0.85
C SER A 68 14.18 2.69 0.74
N TYR A 69 12.91 2.78 0.33
CA TYR A 69 12.15 4.03 0.24
C TYR A 69 11.26 4.23 1.46
N ASP A 70 11.91 4.49 2.60
CA ASP A 70 11.26 4.88 3.86
C ASP A 70 10.40 3.79 4.53
N LEU A 71 10.17 2.62 3.92
CA LEU A 71 9.45 1.50 4.57
C LEU A 71 10.22 0.88 5.74
N GLU A 72 11.55 1.03 5.77
CA GLU A 72 12.37 0.63 6.93
C GLU A 72 11.83 1.22 8.25
N ARG A 73 11.22 2.43 8.19
CA ARG A 73 10.64 3.08 9.37
C ARG A 73 9.59 2.20 10.05
N TYR A 74 8.71 1.56 9.29
CA TYR A 74 7.67 0.69 9.86
C TYR A 74 8.28 -0.53 10.56
N SER A 75 9.34 -1.11 9.99
CA SER A 75 10.03 -2.24 10.62
C SER A 75 10.67 -1.84 11.96
N LYS A 76 11.23 -0.62 12.03
CA LYS A 76 11.80 -0.08 13.27
C LYS A 76 10.71 0.18 14.31
N VAL A 77 9.58 0.76 13.90
CA VAL A 77 8.42 0.94 14.77
C VAL A 77 7.95 -0.39 15.35
N CYS A 78 7.79 -1.42 14.53
CA CYS A 78 7.38 -2.75 15.01
C CYS A 78 8.39 -3.34 15.99
N ILE A 79 9.70 -3.04 15.84
CA ILE A 79 10.73 -3.47 16.80
C ILE A 79 10.56 -2.75 18.14
N GLU A 80 10.36 -1.43 18.13
CA GLU A 80 10.19 -0.62 19.33
C GLU A 80 8.90 -1.01 20.08
N LEU A 81 7.77 -1.15 19.36
CA LEU A 81 6.47 -1.55 19.93
C LEU A 81 6.45 -2.98 20.49
N ARG A 82 7.39 -3.84 20.08
CA ARG A 82 7.55 -5.20 20.60
C ARG A 82 8.69 -5.32 21.60
N GLY A 83 9.41 -4.23 21.82
CA GLY A 83 10.43 -4.11 22.86
C GLY A 83 9.81 -3.77 24.22
N PRO A 84 10.65 -3.56 25.24
CA PRO A 84 10.21 -3.00 26.51
C PRO A 84 9.77 -1.55 26.30
N ILE A 85 8.47 -1.29 26.46
CA ILE A 85 7.92 0.06 26.31
C ILE A 85 7.94 0.75 27.68
N PRO A 86 8.49 1.97 27.80
CA PRO A 86 8.40 2.76 29.01
C PRO A 86 6.94 3.00 29.40
N ASP A 87 6.66 3.12 30.69
CA ASP A 87 5.34 3.54 31.18
C ASP A 87 5.14 5.05 30.89
N THR A 88 4.80 5.34 29.63
CA THR A 88 4.66 6.68 29.06
C THR A 88 3.36 6.77 28.27
N GLY A 89 2.79 7.97 28.16
CA GLY A 89 1.60 8.21 27.34
C GLY A 89 1.89 8.08 25.84
N LEU A 90 0.84 7.95 25.02
CA LEU A 90 0.94 7.88 23.55
C LEU A 90 1.76 9.04 22.97
N CYS A 91 1.48 10.29 23.36
CA CYS A 91 2.23 11.45 22.85
C CYS A 91 3.72 11.37 23.18
N ASP A 92 4.06 10.99 24.42
CA ASP A 92 5.46 10.85 24.83
C ASP A 92 6.16 9.72 24.07
N PHE A 93 5.44 8.62 23.79
CA PHE A 93 5.95 7.55 22.94
C PHE A 93 6.16 8.04 21.51
N VAL A 94 5.18 8.74 20.94
CA VAL A 94 5.21 9.26 19.57
C VAL A 94 6.34 10.28 19.39
N ASP A 95 6.43 11.25 20.28
CA ASP A 95 7.46 12.30 20.29
C ASP A 95 8.85 11.72 20.60
N GLY A 96 8.92 10.77 21.53
CA GLY A 96 10.17 10.15 21.98
C GLY A 96 10.77 9.19 20.96
N THR A 97 9.93 8.45 20.23
CA THR A 97 10.37 7.55 19.15
C THR A 97 10.55 8.27 17.82
N GLY A 98 10.10 9.53 17.72
CA GLY A 98 10.00 10.22 16.44
C GLY A 98 9.05 9.49 15.50
N PHE A 99 8.00 8.85 16.04
CA PHE A 99 6.95 8.17 15.30
C PHE A 99 6.08 9.20 14.57
N ASN A 100 6.66 9.86 13.57
CA ASN A 100 5.93 10.70 12.66
C ASN A 100 5.87 10.00 11.30
N LEU A 101 4.74 9.34 11.03
CA LEU A 101 4.48 8.76 9.70
C LEU A 101 4.21 9.82 8.64
N VAL A 102 3.93 11.05 9.05
CA VAL A 102 3.55 12.20 8.22
C VAL A 102 4.76 13.05 7.81
N SER A 103 5.76 13.19 8.69
CA SER A 103 6.99 13.95 8.38
C SER A 103 8.03 13.09 7.65
N ALA A 104 8.59 13.65 6.57
CA ALA A 104 9.74 13.10 5.85
C ALA A 104 11.08 13.29 6.60
N GLU A 105 11.08 13.92 7.79
CA GLU A 105 12.28 14.11 8.59
C GLU A 105 12.83 12.77 9.10
N ARG A 106 14.00 12.40 8.55
CA ARG A 106 14.71 11.15 8.85
C ARG A 106 15.37 11.18 10.22
N HIS A 107 14.66 11.30 11.33
CA HIS A 107 15.33 11.29 12.65
C HIS A 107 14.71 10.36 13.71
N ARG A 108 15.63 9.62 14.36
CA ARG A 108 15.61 8.95 15.68
C ARG A 108 15.16 7.51 15.87
N LEU A 109 14.57 6.82 14.90
CA LEU A 109 14.37 5.36 15.06
C LEU A 109 15.72 4.63 14.92
N SER A 110 16.36 4.40 16.07
CA SER A 110 17.51 3.53 16.25
C SER A 110 17.00 2.21 16.80
N MET A 111 17.38 1.06 16.22
CA MET A 111 17.11 -0.29 16.77
C MET A 111 17.86 -0.53 18.09
N SER A 112 17.98 0.48 18.95
CA SER A 112 18.72 0.48 20.21
C SER A 112 17.98 -0.23 21.34
N THR A 113 16.65 -0.30 21.29
CA THR A 113 15.83 -1.05 22.26
C THR A 113 15.55 -2.48 21.80
N ALA A 114 16.02 -2.85 20.59
CA ALA A 114 15.79 -4.16 20.02
C ALA A 114 16.27 -5.25 20.99
N THR A 115 15.40 -6.24 21.21
CA THR A 115 15.67 -7.42 22.02
C THR A 115 15.82 -8.63 21.11
N ARG A 116 16.40 -9.73 21.62
CA ARG A 116 16.48 -10.99 20.85
C ARG A 116 15.10 -11.43 20.35
N ALA A 117 14.08 -11.33 21.22
CA ALA A 117 12.70 -11.66 20.88
C ALA A 117 12.11 -10.71 19.81
N SER A 118 12.25 -9.38 19.97
CA SER A 118 11.68 -8.44 19.00
C SER A 118 12.36 -8.54 17.64
N LEU A 119 13.68 -8.79 17.61
CA LEU A 119 14.42 -9.00 16.36
C LEU A 119 13.93 -10.25 15.61
N ARG A 120 13.77 -11.39 16.30
CA ARG A 120 13.24 -12.63 15.69
C ARG A 120 11.80 -12.45 15.19
N ALA A 121 10.97 -11.78 15.98
CA ALA A 121 9.58 -11.51 15.63
C ALA A 121 9.48 -10.64 14.36
N VAL A 122 10.31 -9.60 14.25
CA VAL A 122 10.31 -8.72 13.07
C VAL A 122 10.84 -9.41 11.82
N VAL A 123 11.82 -10.31 11.92
CA VAL A 123 12.23 -11.13 10.75
C VAL A 123 11.08 -12.01 10.27
N SER A 124 10.39 -12.71 11.19
CA SER A 124 9.24 -13.56 10.81
C SER A 124 8.13 -12.73 10.19
N LEU A 125 7.86 -11.57 10.79
CA LEU A 125 6.85 -10.65 10.30
C LEU A 125 7.17 -10.12 8.91
N ALA A 126 8.40 -9.67 8.68
CA ALA A 126 8.81 -9.10 7.40
C ALA A 126 8.76 -10.16 6.29
N ALA A 127 9.12 -11.41 6.61
CA ALA A 127 8.95 -12.54 5.70
C ALA A 127 7.47 -12.82 5.43
N ASN A 128 6.61 -12.80 6.44
CA ASN A 128 5.16 -12.93 6.27
C ASN A 128 4.59 -11.80 5.38
N ILE A 129 4.98 -10.55 5.60
CA ILE A 129 4.59 -9.40 4.77
C ILE A 129 5.01 -9.59 3.32
N GLN A 130 6.25 -10.03 3.06
CA GLN A 130 6.69 -10.33 1.69
C GLN A 130 5.82 -11.42 1.03
N ARG A 131 5.48 -12.50 1.76
CA ARG A 131 4.60 -13.55 1.25
C ARG A 131 3.19 -13.02 0.95
N LEU A 132 2.60 -12.26 1.88
CA LEU A 132 1.29 -11.62 1.70
C LEU A 132 1.29 -10.64 0.53
N ALA A 133 2.37 -9.87 0.33
CA ALA A 133 2.47 -8.96 -0.81
C ALA A 133 2.42 -9.72 -2.14
N CYS A 134 3.18 -10.82 -2.25
CA CYS A 134 3.17 -11.69 -3.42
C CYS A 134 1.76 -12.29 -3.67
N MET A 135 1.08 -12.70 -2.59
CA MET A 135 -0.29 -13.23 -2.65
C MET A 135 -1.29 -12.18 -3.14
N CYS A 136 -1.26 -10.98 -2.57
CA CYS A 136 -2.14 -9.88 -2.94
C CYS A 136 -1.94 -9.51 -4.42
N LEU A 137 -0.71 -9.27 -4.85
CA LEU A 137 -0.40 -8.93 -6.24
C LEU A 137 -0.84 -10.02 -7.21
N THR A 138 -0.58 -11.29 -6.89
CA THR A 138 -1.01 -12.42 -7.71
C THR A 138 -2.53 -12.48 -7.85
N THR A 139 -3.24 -12.26 -6.74
CA THR A 139 -4.70 -12.32 -6.69
C THR A 139 -5.34 -11.18 -7.45
N LEU A 140 -4.89 -9.95 -7.20
CA LEU A 140 -5.39 -8.75 -7.87
C LEU A 140 -5.10 -8.81 -9.38
N ARG A 141 -3.90 -9.26 -9.78
CA ARG A 141 -3.60 -9.52 -11.19
C ARG A 141 -4.53 -10.57 -11.79
N GLY A 142 -4.77 -11.68 -11.09
CA GLY A 142 -5.65 -12.74 -11.57
C GLY A 142 -7.09 -12.25 -11.78
N ARG A 143 -7.61 -11.44 -10.84
CA ARG A 143 -8.92 -10.79 -10.96
C ARG A 143 -8.99 -9.87 -12.18
N LEU A 144 -7.99 -9.01 -12.35
CA LEU A 144 -7.95 -8.09 -13.47
C LEU A 144 -7.82 -8.85 -14.80
N GLN A 145 -6.94 -9.85 -14.90
CA GLN A 145 -6.79 -10.72 -16.07
C GLN A 145 -8.10 -11.42 -16.47
N ALA A 146 -8.91 -11.86 -15.51
CA ALA A 146 -10.21 -12.47 -15.78
C ALA A 146 -11.19 -11.52 -16.49
N MET A 147 -11.02 -10.20 -16.31
CA MET A 147 -11.90 -9.17 -16.88
C MET A 147 -11.45 -8.65 -18.24
N LEU A 148 -10.16 -8.73 -18.54
CA LEU A 148 -9.58 -8.13 -19.74
C LEU A 148 -10.24 -8.57 -21.05
N PRO A 149 -10.61 -9.84 -21.29
CA PRO A 149 -11.20 -10.24 -22.56
C PRO A 149 -12.50 -9.49 -22.89
N ARG A 150 -13.35 -9.30 -21.89
CA ARG A 150 -14.62 -8.56 -22.05
C ARG A 150 -14.36 -7.06 -22.20
N TYR A 151 -13.58 -6.50 -21.29
CA TYR A 151 -13.21 -5.10 -21.32
C TYR A 151 -12.57 -4.70 -22.67
N PHE A 152 -11.65 -5.50 -23.20
CA PHE A 152 -10.99 -5.26 -24.49
C PHE A 152 -11.95 -5.34 -25.69
N GLU A 153 -13.01 -6.15 -25.61
CA GLU A 153 -14.07 -6.15 -26.63
C GLU A 153 -14.87 -4.85 -26.55
N ASP A 154 -15.24 -4.43 -25.35
CA ASP A 154 -16.05 -3.22 -25.11
C ASP A 154 -15.32 -1.95 -25.58
N ILE A 155 -14.01 -1.85 -25.33
CA ILE A 155 -13.23 -0.66 -25.72
C ILE A 155 -12.78 -0.66 -27.18
N ARG A 156 -12.76 -1.80 -27.90
CA ARG A 156 -12.24 -1.89 -29.28
C ARG A 156 -12.90 -0.91 -30.24
N HIS A 157 -14.17 -0.58 -29.98
CA HIS A 157 -14.97 0.31 -30.82
C HIS A 157 -14.87 1.79 -30.42
N MET A 158 -14.09 2.14 -29.39
CA MET A 158 -13.94 3.52 -28.96
C MET A 158 -13.01 4.31 -29.90
N PRO A 159 -13.49 5.42 -30.51
CA PRO A 159 -12.68 6.25 -31.42
C PRO A 159 -11.48 6.93 -30.74
N SER A 160 -11.52 7.04 -29.41
CA SER A 160 -10.57 7.80 -28.57
C SER A 160 -9.43 6.94 -28.02
N LEU A 161 -9.34 5.66 -28.37
CA LEU A 161 -8.14 4.89 -28.05
C LEU A 161 -6.97 5.43 -28.90
N VAL A 162 -6.07 6.16 -28.24
CA VAL A 162 -4.68 6.25 -28.71
C VAL A 162 -4.26 4.80 -28.98
N PRO A 163 -3.65 4.47 -30.13
CA PRO A 163 -3.35 3.08 -30.47
C PRO A 163 -2.36 2.48 -29.47
N CYS A 164 -2.88 1.97 -28.35
CA CYS A 164 -2.16 1.15 -27.41
C CYS A 164 -2.23 -0.28 -27.88
N LYS A 165 -1.05 -0.92 -27.97
CA LYS A 165 -0.98 -2.37 -28.04
C LYS A 165 -1.43 -2.85 -26.67
N LEU A 166 -2.73 -3.15 -26.53
CA LEU A 166 -3.27 -3.78 -25.34
C LEU A 166 -2.46 -5.06 -25.10
N ARG A 167 -1.79 -5.13 -23.96
CA ARG A 167 -0.88 -6.20 -23.60
C ARG A 167 -1.37 -6.93 -22.36
N ASP A 168 -0.89 -8.16 -22.19
CA ASP A 168 -1.04 -8.87 -20.93
C ASP A 168 -0.24 -8.14 -19.83
N MET A 169 -0.64 -8.39 -18.59
CA MET A 169 -0.25 -7.74 -17.35
C MET A 169 1.23 -7.91 -16.92
N GLY A 170 2.14 -8.31 -17.82
CA GLY A 170 3.60 -8.28 -17.58
C GLY A 170 4.10 -8.81 -16.22
N ALA A 171 5.31 -8.37 -15.85
CA ALA A 171 5.82 -8.50 -14.49
C ALA A 171 5.31 -7.32 -13.63
N PHE A 172 5.35 -7.46 -12.31
CA PHE A 172 5.07 -6.35 -11.40
C PHE A 172 6.24 -5.37 -11.41
N SER A 173 5.94 -4.07 -11.38
CA SER A 173 6.97 -3.06 -11.18
C SER A 173 7.29 -2.90 -9.69
N TRP A 174 8.44 -2.29 -9.40
CA TRP A 174 8.86 -2.08 -8.01
C TRP A 174 7.87 -1.21 -7.23
N ILE A 175 7.22 -0.23 -7.90
CA ILE A 175 6.28 0.69 -7.27
C ILE A 175 4.96 -0.02 -6.90
N GLU A 176 4.50 -0.94 -7.74
CA GLU A 176 3.31 -1.77 -7.44
C GLU A 176 3.54 -2.62 -6.21
N GLU A 177 4.72 -3.26 -6.13
CA GLU A 177 5.09 -4.03 -4.94
C GLU A 177 5.31 -3.12 -3.73
N PHE A 178 5.93 -1.95 -3.90
CA PHE A 178 6.11 -0.97 -2.84
C PHE A 178 4.80 -0.55 -2.19
N ARG A 179 3.75 -0.26 -2.96
CA ARG A 179 2.45 0.17 -2.43
C ARG A 179 1.78 -0.92 -1.61
N VAL A 180 1.84 -2.17 -2.07
CA VAL A 180 1.34 -3.31 -1.28
C VAL A 180 2.14 -3.49 0.01
N TYR A 181 3.47 -3.39 -0.06
CA TYR A 181 4.31 -3.44 1.14
C TYR A 181 4.00 -2.30 2.11
N ARG A 182 3.81 -1.08 1.60
CA ARG A 182 3.46 0.09 2.41
C ARG A 182 2.18 -0.15 3.17
N ALA A 183 1.12 -0.60 2.49
CA ALA A 183 -0.15 -0.93 3.10
C ALA A 183 -0.01 -2.03 4.18
N LEU A 184 0.69 -3.13 3.90
CA LEU A 184 0.89 -4.22 4.85
C LEU A 184 1.70 -3.79 6.07
N TRP A 185 2.79 -3.05 5.87
CA TRP A 185 3.59 -2.51 6.96
C TRP A 185 2.81 -1.51 7.82
N HIS A 186 1.97 -0.69 7.20
CA HIS A 186 1.09 0.23 7.93
C HIS A 186 0.08 -0.53 8.80
N LEU A 187 -0.64 -1.48 8.21
CA LEU A 187 -1.59 -2.35 8.93
C LEU A 187 -0.91 -3.05 10.12
N GLN A 188 0.32 -3.51 9.93
CA GLN A 188 1.07 -4.18 10.98
C GLN A 188 1.54 -3.23 12.09
N ALA A 189 2.09 -2.06 11.74
CA ALA A 189 2.51 -1.07 12.72
C ALA A 189 1.31 -0.60 13.56
N PHE A 190 0.15 -0.40 12.91
CA PHE A 190 -1.10 -0.09 13.59
C PHE A 190 -1.56 -1.22 14.51
N SER A 191 -1.48 -2.48 14.05
CA SER A 191 -1.80 -3.65 14.87
C SER A 191 -0.93 -3.74 16.13
N ASP A 192 0.37 -3.53 15.99
CA ASP A 192 1.28 -3.56 17.14
C ASP A 192 0.98 -2.40 18.10
N LEU A 193 0.70 -1.20 17.57
CA LEU A 193 0.37 -0.03 18.39
C LEU A 193 -0.94 -0.24 19.15
N TRP A 194 -1.93 -0.86 18.52
CA TRP A 194 -3.19 -1.21 19.17
C TRP A 194 -2.98 -2.15 20.36
N VAL A 195 -2.12 -3.15 20.21
CA VAL A 195 -1.80 -4.10 21.29
C VAL A 195 -1.13 -3.37 22.46
N VAL A 196 -0.24 -2.43 22.18
CA VAL A 196 0.42 -1.62 23.20
C VAL A 196 -0.55 -0.69 23.91
N ALA A 197 -1.43 -0.01 23.16
CA ALA A 197 -2.44 0.88 23.70
C ALA A 197 -3.37 0.15 24.68
N ASP A 198 -3.77 -1.08 24.34
CA ASP A 198 -4.57 -1.96 25.20
C ASP A 198 -3.81 -2.38 26.47
N GLN A 199 -2.52 -2.72 26.35
CA GLN A 199 -1.69 -3.14 27.49
C GLN A 199 -1.40 -2.01 28.48
N LEU A 200 -1.23 -0.78 27.99
CA LEU A 200 -0.91 0.40 28.80
C LEU A 200 -2.15 1.19 29.23
N ASP A 201 -3.35 0.69 28.95
CA ASP A 201 -4.64 1.34 29.25
C ASP A 201 -4.67 2.80 28.77
N TRP A 202 -4.21 3.02 27.53
CA TRP A 202 -4.30 4.33 26.89
C TRP A 202 -5.79 4.65 26.64
N THR A 203 -6.41 5.31 27.63
CA THR A 203 -7.86 5.56 27.78
C THR A 203 -8.62 5.92 26.50
N ASP A 204 -9.91 5.55 26.45
CA ASP A 204 -10.85 5.62 25.31
C ASP A 204 -10.84 6.90 24.46
N GLY A 205 -10.57 8.07 25.06
CA GLY A 205 -10.50 9.34 24.31
C GLY A 205 -9.29 9.43 23.37
N TRP A 206 -8.16 8.86 23.78
CA TRP A 206 -6.93 8.77 22.98
C TRP A 206 -6.99 7.60 22.00
N PHE A 207 -7.78 6.58 22.30
CA PHE A 207 -7.97 5.45 21.41
C PHE A 207 -8.81 5.80 20.18
N LEU A 208 -9.88 6.59 20.39
CA LEU A 208 -10.65 7.19 19.30
C LEU A 208 -9.81 8.21 18.53
N SER A 209 -8.89 8.93 19.20
CA SER A 209 -7.90 9.76 18.49
C SER A 209 -6.96 8.88 17.68
N LEU A 210 -6.49 7.74 18.19
CA LEU A 210 -5.61 6.79 17.49
C LEU A 210 -6.26 6.17 16.25
N GLN A 211 -7.58 5.94 16.25
CA GLN A 211 -8.33 5.54 15.06
C GLN A 211 -8.51 6.68 14.05
N ARG A 212 -8.75 7.92 14.51
CA ARG A 212 -8.76 9.10 13.63
C ARG A 212 -7.36 9.39 13.08
N GLU A 213 -6.34 9.18 13.90
CA GLU A 213 -4.93 9.30 13.56
C GLU A 213 -4.51 8.17 12.63
N HIS A 214 -5.07 6.96 12.70
CA HIS A 214 -4.87 5.93 11.68
C HIS A 214 -5.29 6.44 10.30
N ALA A 215 -6.45 7.11 10.24
CA ALA A 215 -6.91 7.81 9.05
C ALA A 215 -5.96 8.98 8.69
N ALA A 216 -5.43 9.75 9.65
CA ALA A 216 -4.41 10.78 9.40
C ALA A 216 -3.09 10.20 8.85
N TRP A 217 -2.61 9.09 9.39
CA TRP A 217 -1.36 8.42 9.05
C TRP A 217 -1.41 7.75 7.69
N SER A 218 -2.59 7.29 7.30
CA SER A 218 -2.88 6.85 5.94
C SER A 218 -3.17 8.01 4.98
N GLY A 219 -3.12 9.26 5.47
CA GLY A 219 -3.31 10.51 4.75
C GLY A 219 -4.76 10.87 4.36
N LEU A 220 -5.72 10.37 5.13
CA LEU A 220 -7.09 10.87 5.13
C LEU A 220 -7.20 12.24 5.84
N LEU A 221 -6.37 12.54 6.84
CA LEU A 221 -6.34 13.83 7.55
C LEU A 221 -4.95 14.45 7.37
N GLY A 222 -4.87 15.54 6.61
CA GLY A 222 -3.59 16.19 6.31
C GLY A 222 -2.92 16.80 7.54
N GLN A 223 -1.59 16.96 7.48
CA GLN A 223 -0.84 17.82 8.40
C GLN A 223 -1.03 19.28 7.96
N GLU A 224 -1.51 20.14 8.86
CA GLU A 224 -1.14 21.55 8.75
C GLU A 224 0.36 21.65 9.06
N GLU A 225 1.16 22.25 8.17
CA GLU A 225 2.22 23.16 8.60
C GLU A 225 2.76 24.01 7.44
N GLY A 226 2.60 25.34 7.60
CA GLY A 226 3.44 26.34 6.96
C GLY A 226 2.90 26.94 5.67
N PHE A 227 2.47 28.20 5.74
CA PHE A 227 2.31 29.15 4.63
C PHE A 227 2.12 28.51 3.25
N ILE A 228 0.84 28.30 2.89
CA ILE A 228 0.40 28.08 1.51
C ILE A 228 0.96 29.25 0.68
N GLU A 229 1.94 28.99 -0.19
CA GLU A 229 2.13 29.87 -1.34
C GLU A 229 0.84 29.79 -2.16
N GLU A 230 0.27 30.94 -2.52
CA GLU A 230 -1.03 31.08 -3.22
C GLU A 230 -1.19 30.23 -4.51
N ASP A 231 -0.12 29.58 -4.98
CA ASP A 231 -0.07 28.74 -6.18
C ASP A 231 -0.18 27.23 -5.93
N ASP A 232 0.01 26.73 -4.70
CA ASP A 232 -0.28 25.32 -4.39
C ASP A 232 -1.79 25.16 -4.23
N THR A 233 -2.46 24.70 -5.28
CA THR A 233 -3.91 24.53 -5.26
C THR A 233 -4.32 23.56 -4.16
N GLU A 234 -5.39 23.87 -3.42
CA GLU A 234 -6.03 23.03 -2.39
C GLU A 234 -6.15 21.54 -2.80
N TRP A 235 -6.22 21.28 -4.10
CA TRP A 235 -6.21 19.97 -4.75
C TRP A 235 -4.93 19.14 -4.56
N ASP A 236 -3.74 19.74 -4.64
CA ASP A 236 -2.48 19.00 -4.53
C ASP A 236 -2.23 18.49 -3.10
N ILE A 237 -2.80 19.17 -2.11
CA ILE A 237 -2.75 18.76 -0.69
C ILE A 237 -3.79 17.65 -0.42
N LEU A 238 -4.99 17.78 -0.98
CA LEU A 238 -6.05 16.76 -0.89
C LEU A 238 -5.61 15.41 -1.48
N CYS A 239 -4.80 15.40 -2.53
CA CYS A 239 -4.44 14.22 -3.31
C CYS A 239 -3.21 13.44 -2.78
N LYS A 240 -2.17 14.12 -2.30
CA LYS A 240 -0.91 13.48 -1.83
C LYS A 240 -1.12 12.53 -0.65
N ASP A 241 -2.05 12.87 0.23
CA ASP A 241 -2.26 12.12 1.47
C ASP A 241 -3.18 10.90 1.22
N VAL A 242 -4.06 10.92 0.22
CA VAL A 242 -5.11 9.91 0.07
C VAL A 242 -4.61 8.58 -0.55
N ALA A 243 -3.46 8.59 -1.22
CA ALA A 243 -2.94 7.42 -1.92
C ALA A 243 -2.68 6.23 -0.98
N ALA A 244 -2.05 6.46 0.18
CA ALA A 244 -1.74 5.39 1.11
C ALA A 244 -3.00 4.75 1.71
N TRP A 245 -4.07 5.53 1.92
CA TRP A 245 -5.33 5.03 2.43
C TRP A 245 -6.02 4.06 1.48
N GLU A 246 -6.09 4.37 0.18
CA GLU A 246 -6.68 3.43 -0.78
C GLU A 246 -5.86 2.15 -0.86
N GLU A 247 -4.53 2.24 -0.86
CA GLU A 247 -3.67 1.05 -0.84
C GLU A 247 -3.97 0.15 0.36
N ILE A 248 -4.19 0.74 1.54
CA ILE A 248 -4.58 0.02 2.77
C ILE A 248 -5.95 -0.65 2.59
N CYS A 249 -6.93 0.05 2.02
CA CYS A 249 -8.26 -0.50 1.78
C CYS A 249 -8.22 -1.64 0.77
N GLU A 250 -7.55 -1.45 -0.37
CA GLU A 250 -7.42 -2.45 -1.44
C GLU A 250 -6.70 -3.71 -0.97
N VAL A 251 -5.61 -3.56 -0.22
CA VAL A 251 -4.89 -4.70 0.37
C VAL A 251 -5.74 -5.39 1.43
N SER A 252 -6.47 -4.64 2.27
CA SER A 252 -7.33 -5.22 3.30
C SER A 252 -8.47 -6.04 2.70
N GLU A 253 -9.15 -5.52 1.67
CA GLU A 253 -10.20 -6.25 0.95
C GLU A 253 -9.65 -7.47 0.20
N CYS A 254 -8.44 -7.36 -0.37
CA CYS A 254 -7.76 -8.50 -1.00
C CYS A 254 -7.51 -9.62 0.02
N LEU A 255 -6.97 -9.29 1.19
CA LEU A 255 -6.75 -10.24 2.29
C LEU A 255 -8.07 -10.81 2.82
N ALA A 256 -9.11 -9.98 2.98
CA ALA A 256 -10.44 -10.40 3.40
C ALA A 256 -11.02 -11.48 2.47
N SER A 257 -10.88 -11.27 1.17
CA SER A 257 -11.31 -12.26 0.17
C SER A 257 -10.44 -13.52 0.16
N LEU A 258 -9.11 -13.39 0.30
CA LEU A 258 -8.19 -14.53 0.32
C LEU A 258 -8.40 -15.45 1.52
N TYR A 259 -8.79 -14.88 2.65
CA TYR A 259 -8.99 -15.58 3.93
C TYR A 259 -10.47 -15.72 4.31
N ALA A 260 -11.38 -15.49 3.36
CA ALA A 260 -12.81 -15.62 3.59
C ALA A 260 -13.16 -17.00 4.15
N GLY A 261 -13.87 -17.03 5.27
CA GLY A 261 -14.26 -18.27 5.96
C GLY A 261 -13.18 -18.90 6.85
N THR A 262 -12.05 -18.23 7.06
CA THR A 262 -11.01 -18.66 8.01
C THR A 262 -11.10 -17.91 9.34
N THR A 263 -10.56 -18.48 10.40
CA THR A 263 -10.39 -17.82 11.70
C THR A 263 -9.07 -17.04 11.80
N ASP A 264 -8.22 -17.11 10.78
CA ASP A 264 -6.89 -16.48 10.80
C ASP A 264 -6.94 -14.98 10.48
N LEU A 265 -8.07 -14.49 9.96
CA LEU A 265 -8.28 -13.08 9.71
C LEU A 265 -9.14 -12.44 10.80
N CYS A 266 -8.63 -11.37 11.39
CA CYS A 266 -9.39 -10.50 12.27
C CYS A 266 -9.61 -9.18 11.53
N THR A 267 -10.86 -8.89 11.17
CA THR A 267 -11.26 -7.63 10.54
C THR A 267 -11.96 -6.74 11.54
N THR A 268 -11.85 -5.44 11.32
CA THR A 268 -12.63 -4.41 12.00
C THR A 268 -13.30 -3.58 10.92
N GLU A 269 -14.59 -3.32 11.09
CA GLU A 269 -15.28 -2.27 10.33
C GLU A 269 -14.89 -0.94 10.95
N LEU A 270 -14.46 0.01 10.13
CA LEU A 270 -14.19 1.35 10.62
C LEU A 270 -15.52 1.92 11.18
N PRO A 271 -15.57 2.42 12.42
CA PRO A 271 -16.78 3.06 12.91
C PRO A 271 -17.15 4.17 11.94
N GLN A 272 -18.39 4.17 11.42
CA GLN A 272 -18.93 5.34 10.75
C GLN A 272 -18.74 6.51 11.71
N ALA A 273 -18.02 7.55 11.29
CA ALA A 273 -17.72 8.68 12.16
C ALA A 273 -19.05 9.27 12.64
N CYS A 274 -19.43 8.99 13.90
CA CYS A 274 -20.56 9.67 14.50
C CYS A 274 -20.20 11.15 14.56
N CYS A 275 -20.99 11.94 13.84
CA CYS A 275 -20.89 13.38 13.69
C CYS A 275 -21.29 14.10 15.00
N GLU A 276 -20.76 13.67 16.15
CA GLU A 276 -21.02 14.29 17.44
C GLU A 276 -19.84 15.18 17.84
N ASP A 277 -20.16 16.46 17.80
CA ASP A 277 -19.39 17.66 18.12
C ASP A 277 -18.83 17.61 19.56
N THR A 278 -17.76 16.83 19.80
CA THR A 278 -17.02 16.92 21.06
C THR A 278 -15.91 17.96 20.91
N GLY A 279 -16.28 19.21 21.14
CA GLY A 279 -15.41 20.37 21.04
C GLY A 279 -14.10 20.23 21.83
N ARG A 280 -12.99 20.11 21.09
CA ARG A 280 -11.67 20.64 21.49
C ARG A 280 -10.58 20.56 20.42
N PHE A 281 -10.83 19.90 19.29
CA PHE A 281 -9.94 19.91 18.14
C PHE A 281 -10.68 20.50 16.94
N PHE A 282 -10.47 21.79 16.70
CA PHE A 282 -10.96 22.50 15.52
C PHE A 282 -10.02 22.15 14.35
N PHE A 283 -10.17 20.96 13.79
CA PHE A 283 -9.60 20.67 12.46
C PHE A 283 -10.49 21.32 11.40
N ASP A 284 -9.93 21.66 10.23
CA ASP A 284 -10.71 22.10 9.07
C ASP A 284 -11.63 20.97 8.60
N TRP A 285 -12.87 21.01 9.09
CA TRP A 285 -13.90 19.99 8.86
C TRP A 285 -14.34 19.89 7.38
N SER A 286 -14.02 20.89 6.55
CA SER A 286 -14.47 20.93 5.16
C SER A 286 -13.79 19.86 4.28
N GLY A 287 -12.50 19.60 4.50
CA GLY A 287 -11.75 18.55 3.80
C GLY A 287 -12.15 17.14 4.23
N ILE A 288 -12.47 16.96 5.52
CA ILE A 288 -12.88 15.68 6.11
C ILE A 288 -14.27 15.27 5.62
N GLU A 289 -15.25 16.20 5.64
CA GLU A 289 -16.58 15.94 5.07
C GLU A 289 -16.52 15.64 3.56
N ARG A 290 -15.59 16.26 2.83
CA ARG A 290 -15.40 16.00 1.40
C ARG A 290 -14.80 14.61 1.15
N LYS A 291 -13.76 14.21 1.90
CA LYS A 291 -13.19 12.85 1.82
C LYS A 291 -14.19 11.79 2.27
N HIS A 292 -14.91 11.99 3.38
CA HIS A 292 -16.00 11.09 3.79
C HIS A 292 -17.13 11.00 2.75
N ARG A 293 -17.48 12.10 2.07
CA ARG A 293 -18.44 12.06 0.95
C ARG A 293 -17.95 11.23 -0.22
N ILE A 294 -16.67 11.30 -0.57
CA ILE A 294 -16.09 10.54 -1.69
C ILE A 294 -15.94 9.05 -1.33
N HIS A 295 -15.56 8.77 -0.08
CA HIS A 295 -15.45 7.40 0.42
C HIS A 295 -16.79 6.79 0.83
N GLY A 296 -17.86 7.60 0.92
CA GLY A 296 -19.23 7.21 1.19
C GLY A 296 -19.41 6.41 2.48
N ASN A 297 -20.66 6.06 2.81
CA ASN A 297 -20.97 5.06 3.85
C ASN A 297 -20.61 3.63 3.38
N HIS A 298 -19.50 3.43 2.69
CA HIS A 298 -19.08 2.11 2.26
C HIS A 298 -18.41 1.40 3.44
N ASP A 299 -18.77 0.13 3.65
CA ASP A 299 -18.15 -0.71 4.66
C ASP A 299 -16.69 -0.95 4.30
N ILE A 300 -15.79 -0.20 4.94
CA ILE A 300 -14.36 -0.38 4.79
C ILE A 300 -13.93 -1.51 5.72
N ILE A 301 -13.57 -2.64 5.10
CA ILE A 301 -13.00 -3.79 5.82
C ILE A 301 -11.52 -3.51 6.05
N LEU A 302 -11.14 -3.26 7.30
CA LEU A 302 -9.72 -3.17 7.69
C LEU A 302 -9.27 -4.43 8.40
N VAL A 303 -8.09 -4.93 8.03
CA VAL A 303 -7.47 -6.06 8.72
C VAL A 303 -6.82 -5.56 10.01
N LYS A 304 -7.34 -5.99 11.17
CA LYS A 304 -6.80 -5.63 12.49
C LYS A 304 -5.46 -6.29 12.77
N ARG A 305 -5.25 -7.50 12.23
CA ARG A 305 -4.01 -8.27 12.37
C ARG A 305 -3.74 -9.03 11.08
N LEU A 306 -2.51 -8.91 10.57
CA LEU A 306 -2.11 -9.62 9.36
C LEU A 306 -2.24 -11.16 9.56
N PRO A 307 -2.84 -11.86 8.59
CA PRO A 307 -2.95 -13.31 8.66
C PRO A 307 -1.59 -13.98 8.38
N ASP A 308 -1.47 -15.25 8.75
CA ASP A 308 -0.31 -16.07 8.42
C ASP A 308 -0.40 -16.54 6.96
N ALA A 309 0.55 -16.12 6.12
CA ALA A 309 0.62 -16.47 4.71
C ALA A 309 0.64 -18.00 4.49
N SER A 310 1.26 -18.76 5.41
CA SER A 310 1.35 -20.22 5.31
C SER A 310 0.00 -20.94 5.48
N ARG A 311 -1.01 -20.24 6.03
CA ARG A 311 -2.35 -20.78 6.29
C ARG A 311 -3.40 -20.37 5.26
N CYS A 312 -2.98 -19.74 4.17
CA CYS A 312 -3.93 -19.30 3.15
C CYS A 312 -4.70 -20.50 2.54
N PRO A 313 -6.04 -20.47 2.50
CA PRO A 313 -6.85 -21.52 1.88
C PRO A 313 -6.58 -21.71 0.38
N GLY A 314 -6.15 -20.66 -0.31
CA GLY A 314 -5.86 -20.65 -1.75
C GLY A 314 -4.66 -21.52 -2.17
N GLY A 315 -3.95 -22.12 -1.21
CA GLY A 315 -2.78 -22.95 -1.46
C GLY A 315 -1.47 -22.16 -1.48
N PRO A 316 -0.34 -22.82 -1.81
CA PRO A 316 0.95 -22.14 -1.83
C PRO A 316 1.04 -21.15 -2.99
N PHE A 317 1.45 -19.92 -2.67
CA PHE A 317 1.72 -18.89 -3.67
C PHE A 317 3.21 -18.82 -3.98
N ALA A 318 3.52 -18.46 -5.23
CA ALA A 318 4.90 -18.15 -5.60
C ALA A 318 5.35 -16.89 -4.87
N VAL A 319 6.52 -16.97 -4.24
CA VAL A 319 7.19 -15.84 -3.60
C VAL A 319 8.39 -15.47 -4.46
N TRP A 320 8.54 -14.19 -4.76
CA TRP A 320 9.67 -13.69 -5.55
C TRP A 320 10.47 -12.65 -4.78
N SER A 321 11.67 -12.37 -5.29
CA SER A 321 12.48 -11.23 -4.84
C SER A 321 11.92 -9.95 -5.46
N PRO A 322 11.86 -8.84 -4.70
CA PRO A 322 11.30 -7.60 -5.22
C PRO A 322 11.99 -7.12 -6.52
N PRO A 323 11.25 -6.54 -7.49
CA PRO A 323 11.80 -5.99 -8.72
C PRO A 323 12.87 -4.94 -8.44
N ALA A 324 13.87 -4.84 -9.31
CA ALA A 324 14.89 -3.81 -9.20
C ALA A 324 14.29 -2.40 -9.38
N GLN A 325 14.84 -1.43 -8.66
CA GLN A 325 14.48 -0.03 -8.86
C GLN A 325 15.03 0.47 -10.20
N PRO A 326 14.30 1.34 -10.91
CA PRO A 326 14.86 2.10 -12.01
C PRO A 326 15.95 3.03 -11.50
N ARG A 327 16.87 3.40 -12.37
CA ARG A 327 17.93 4.35 -12.03
C ARG A 327 17.31 5.73 -11.80
N GLU A 328 17.69 6.38 -10.70
CA GLU A 328 17.26 7.75 -10.42
C GLU A 328 17.67 8.69 -11.56
N GLY A 329 16.75 9.58 -11.95
CA GLY A 329 16.99 10.57 -13.01
C GLY A 329 16.75 10.08 -14.44
N GLU A 330 16.28 8.84 -14.65
CA GLU A 330 15.79 8.40 -15.97
C GLU A 330 14.37 8.97 -16.24
N PRO A 331 14.22 9.91 -17.20
CA PRO A 331 12.96 10.65 -17.37
C PRO A 331 11.76 9.78 -17.76
N SER A 332 12.00 8.63 -18.40
CA SER A 332 10.95 7.67 -18.73
C SER A 332 10.28 7.10 -17.49
N HIS A 333 11.04 6.80 -16.43
CA HIS A 333 10.49 6.17 -15.24
C HIS A 333 9.67 7.16 -14.40
N GLU A 334 10.09 8.41 -14.31
CA GLU A 334 9.31 9.49 -13.66
C GLU A 334 7.97 9.70 -14.35
N LEU A 335 8.01 9.79 -15.67
CA LEU A 335 6.81 9.97 -16.45
C LEU A 335 5.81 8.79 -16.33
N TRP A 336 6.30 7.56 -16.27
CA TRP A 336 5.45 6.37 -16.15
C TRP A 336 5.12 5.99 -14.70
N GLY A 337 5.28 6.92 -13.76
CA GLY A 337 4.84 6.71 -12.38
C GLY A 337 5.73 5.76 -11.58
N GLN A 338 6.96 5.48 -12.06
CA GLN A 338 7.91 4.54 -11.46
C GLN A 338 9.07 5.26 -10.77
N SER A 339 8.98 6.58 -10.54
CA SER A 339 9.99 7.29 -9.73
C SER A 339 9.64 7.28 -8.24
N ARG A 340 10.61 7.70 -7.42
CA ARG A 340 10.40 7.93 -5.99
C ARG A 340 9.26 8.92 -5.71
N GLN A 341 9.06 9.96 -6.52
CA GLN A 341 8.01 10.95 -6.27
C GLN A 341 6.60 10.32 -6.35
N ASN A 342 6.44 9.31 -7.21
CA ASN A 342 5.20 8.56 -7.37
C ASN A 342 4.93 7.53 -6.26
N THR A 343 5.83 7.43 -5.27
CA THR A 343 5.52 6.76 -4.01
C THR A 343 4.50 7.57 -3.21
N VAL A 344 4.57 8.89 -3.25
CA VAL A 344 3.65 9.78 -2.51
C VAL A 344 2.45 10.17 -3.38
N HIS A 345 2.69 10.38 -4.68
CA HIS A 345 1.67 10.89 -5.59
C HIS A 345 1.12 9.82 -6.55
N HIS A 346 -0.21 9.80 -6.72
CA HIS A 346 -0.88 8.85 -7.62
C HIS A 346 -1.99 9.54 -8.45
N GLU A 347 -1.64 10.10 -9.60
CA GLU A 347 -2.53 10.87 -10.50
C GLU A 347 -3.84 10.16 -10.85
N VAL A 348 -3.81 8.83 -10.98
CA VAL A 348 -5.03 8.06 -11.26
C VAL A 348 -6.00 8.09 -10.09
N LEU A 349 -5.50 8.02 -8.86
CA LEU A 349 -6.34 8.20 -7.68
C LEU A 349 -6.90 9.63 -7.70
N ASP A 350 -6.06 10.64 -7.96
CA ASP A 350 -6.50 12.03 -8.05
C ASP A 350 -7.63 12.22 -9.08
N PHE A 351 -7.48 11.59 -10.25
CA PHE A 351 -8.51 11.55 -11.28
C PHE A 351 -9.80 10.91 -10.77
N VAL A 352 -9.71 9.72 -10.16
CA VAL A 352 -10.89 8.99 -9.64
C VAL A 352 -11.58 9.78 -8.53
N TYR A 353 -10.82 10.41 -7.64
CA TYR A 353 -11.33 11.27 -6.57
C TYR A 353 -12.03 12.50 -7.13
N ALA A 354 -11.37 13.23 -8.02
CA ALA A 354 -11.95 14.38 -8.68
C ALA A 354 -13.24 13.99 -9.42
N TRP A 355 -13.23 12.84 -10.11
CA TRP A 355 -14.41 12.34 -10.81
C TRP A 355 -15.55 12.01 -9.85
N ARG A 356 -15.29 11.26 -8.77
CA ARG A 356 -16.31 10.94 -7.74
C ARG A 356 -16.85 12.20 -7.05
N LEU A 357 -16.01 13.20 -6.82
CA LEU A 357 -16.49 14.47 -6.26
C LEU A 357 -17.45 15.17 -7.23
N LEU A 358 -17.11 15.24 -8.51
CA LEU A 358 -18.01 15.78 -9.53
C LEU A 358 -19.35 15.02 -9.57
N GLN A 359 -19.34 13.70 -9.33
CA GLN A 359 -20.57 12.90 -9.20
C GLN A 359 -21.40 13.26 -7.97
N ALA A 360 -20.75 13.39 -6.82
CA ALA A 360 -21.41 13.79 -5.57
C ALA A 360 -22.04 15.18 -5.67
N ASP A 361 -21.39 16.09 -6.40
CA ASP A 361 -21.87 17.45 -6.66
C ASP A 361 -22.95 17.51 -7.77
N GLY A 362 -23.29 16.37 -8.38
CA GLY A 362 -24.31 16.28 -9.44
C GLY A 362 -23.88 16.95 -10.75
N ALA A 363 -22.57 17.05 -11.02
CA ALA A 363 -22.06 17.65 -12.24
C ALA A 363 -22.49 16.82 -13.47
N PRO A 364 -23.12 17.43 -14.49
CA PRO A 364 -23.63 16.71 -15.66
C PRO A 364 -22.52 16.04 -16.48
N GLU A 365 -21.29 16.52 -16.39
CA GLU A 365 -20.11 15.94 -17.04
C GLU A 365 -19.75 14.57 -16.46
N ALA A 366 -20.08 14.32 -15.19
CA ALA A 366 -19.70 13.12 -14.43
C ALA A 366 -20.66 11.93 -14.64
N SER A 367 -21.11 11.75 -15.88
CA SER A 367 -22.16 10.78 -16.27
C SER A 367 -21.79 9.29 -16.10
N TYR A 368 -20.50 8.96 -15.94
CA TYR A 368 -20.02 7.58 -15.82
C TYR A 368 -19.68 7.22 -14.38
N ASN A 369 -20.41 6.26 -13.79
CA ASN A 369 -20.15 5.81 -12.41
C ASN A 369 -18.81 5.07 -12.28
N ILE A 370 -17.99 5.46 -11.29
CA ILE A 370 -16.75 4.78 -10.90
C ILE A 370 -16.92 4.26 -9.46
N PRO A 371 -17.60 3.12 -9.28
CA PRO A 371 -17.92 2.61 -7.96
C PRO A 371 -16.65 2.22 -7.18
N PRO A 372 -16.59 2.49 -5.87
CA PRO A 372 -15.41 2.21 -5.05
C PRO A 372 -15.14 0.72 -4.86
N GLU A 373 -16.17 -0.11 -4.71
CA GLU A 373 -16.02 -1.54 -4.45
C GLU A 373 -15.34 -2.31 -5.61
N PRO A 374 -15.81 -2.26 -6.88
CA PRO A 374 -15.07 -2.83 -8.01
C PRO A 374 -13.67 -2.25 -8.20
N PHE A 375 -13.50 -0.96 -7.91
CA PHE A 375 -12.21 -0.28 -8.05
C PHE A 375 -11.19 -0.91 -7.08
N ARG A 376 -11.57 -1.06 -5.81
CA ARG A 376 -10.71 -1.66 -4.80
C ARG A 376 -10.53 -3.16 -4.97
N ALA A 377 -11.57 -3.88 -5.37
CA ALA A 377 -11.51 -5.32 -5.62
C ALA A 377 -10.49 -5.70 -6.71
N LEU A 378 -10.25 -4.79 -7.66
CA LEU A 378 -9.26 -4.93 -8.73
C LEU A 378 -7.87 -4.35 -8.39
N GLY A 379 -7.72 -3.68 -7.25
CA GLY A 379 -6.45 -3.11 -6.81
C GLY A 379 -5.99 -1.91 -7.65
N MET A 380 -6.93 -1.08 -8.11
CA MET A 380 -6.65 -0.08 -9.14
C MET A 380 -5.80 1.09 -8.64
N GLY A 381 -5.78 1.37 -7.34
CA GLY A 381 -4.87 2.30 -6.67
C GLY A 381 -3.46 1.75 -6.46
N LEU A 382 -3.23 0.46 -6.68
CA LEU A 382 -1.91 -0.16 -6.55
C LEU A 382 -1.11 -0.12 -7.87
N TRP A 383 -1.80 -0.15 -9.01
CA TRP A 383 -1.17 -0.26 -10.34
C TRP A 383 -0.44 1.01 -10.78
N ASP A 384 0.72 0.84 -11.42
CA ASP A 384 1.50 1.97 -11.93
C ASP A 384 0.94 2.52 -13.25
N TYR A 385 1.43 3.69 -13.68
CA TYR A 385 0.90 4.33 -14.90
C TYR A 385 1.27 3.54 -16.15
N TRP A 386 2.38 2.82 -16.12
CA TRP A 386 2.80 1.93 -17.20
C TRP A 386 1.74 0.86 -17.45
N ARG A 387 1.32 0.14 -16.41
CA ARG A 387 0.27 -0.88 -16.50
C ARG A 387 -1.06 -0.27 -16.91
N LEU A 388 -1.46 0.83 -16.28
CA LEU A 388 -2.74 1.47 -16.59
C LEU A 388 -2.79 1.98 -18.04
N PHE A 389 -1.64 2.40 -18.59
CA PHE A 389 -1.50 2.73 -20.00
C PHE A 389 -1.57 1.50 -20.93
N GLU A 390 -0.93 0.39 -20.57
CA GLU A 390 -1.04 -0.87 -21.32
C GLU A 390 -2.48 -1.42 -21.33
N LEU A 391 -3.29 -1.08 -20.33
CA LEU A 391 -4.73 -1.36 -20.24
C LEU A 391 -5.60 -0.30 -20.95
N GLY A 392 -5.00 0.77 -21.47
CA GLY A 392 -5.68 1.89 -22.10
C GLY A 392 -6.47 2.80 -21.16
N LEU A 393 -6.34 2.62 -19.83
CA LEU A 393 -7.09 3.34 -18.79
C LEU A 393 -6.49 4.71 -18.46
N HIS A 394 -5.21 4.90 -18.73
CA HIS A 394 -4.48 6.13 -18.46
C HIS A 394 -3.67 6.53 -19.70
N ASP A 395 -3.68 7.82 -20.04
CA ASP A 395 -2.82 8.38 -21.08
C ASP A 395 -1.89 9.41 -20.44
N VAL A 396 -0.60 9.21 -20.67
CA VAL A 396 0.46 10.12 -20.23
C VAL A 396 0.68 11.18 -21.29
N TRP A 397 0.71 12.45 -20.86
CA TRP A 397 1.10 13.56 -21.71
C TRP A 397 2.46 14.10 -21.27
N PRO A 398 3.45 14.22 -22.18
CA PRO A 398 4.71 14.84 -21.82
C PRO A 398 4.51 16.30 -21.41
N ALA A 399 5.09 16.70 -20.28
CA ALA A 399 5.15 18.09 -19.87
C ALA A 399 6.00 18.92 -20.85
N GLY A 400 5.75 20.24 -20.92
CA GLY A 400 6.69 21.19 -21.52
C GLY A 400 6.75 21.24 -23.06
N GLY A 401 5.71 20.83 -23.78
CA GLY A 401 5.62 21.03 -25.23
C GLY A 401 6.41 20.03 -26.08
N SER A 402 6.98 18.98 -25.48
CA SER A 402 7.41 17.82 -26.25
C SER A 402 6.19 17.18 -26.89
N THR A 403 6.28 16.85 -28.17
CA THR A 403 5.22 16.12 -28.87
C THR A 403 5.50 14.62 -28.88
N ALA A 404 6.70 14.15 -28.52
CA ALA A 404 7.08 12.75 -28.66
C ALA A 404 7.35 12.07 -27.32
N LEU A 405 6.86 10.84 -27.16
CA LEU A 405 7.04 10.03 -25.97
C LEU A 405 7.33 8.57 -26.31
N THR A 406 8.36 8.00 -25.70
CA THR A 406 8.58 6.55 -25.75
C THR A 406 7.62 5.88 -24.79
N THR A 407 6.75 5.05 -25.34
CA THR A 407 5.73 4.33 -24.60
C THR A 407 6.26 2.98 -24.12
N PRO A 408 5.56 2.39 -23.12
CA PRO A 408 5.82 1.06 -22.60
C PRO A 408 6.14 -0.03 -23.60
N ASP A 409 5.47 0.05 -24.73
CA ASP A 409 5.55 -0.89 -25.82
C ASP A 409 6.80 -0.74 -26.70
N GLY A 410 7.66 0.24 -26.40
CA GLY A 410 8.86 0.59 -27.16
C GLY A 410 8.58 1.50 -28.36
N ASP A 411 7.32 1.91 -28.55
CA ASP A 411 6.93 2.80 -29.64
C ASP A 411 7.20 4.27 -29.24
N THR A 412 7.52 5.13 -30.20
CA THR A 412 7.50 6.59 -29.97
C THR A 412 6.19 7.13 -30.49
N ARG A 413 5.34 7.63 -29.59
CA ARG A 413 4.08 8.27 -29.95
C ARG A 413 4.28 9.75 -30.08
N VAL A 414 3.56 10.36 -31.03
CA VAL A 414 3.59 11.81 -31.25
C VAL A 414 2.19 12.38 -31.03
N TRP A 415 2.04 13.34 -30.10
CA TRP A 415 0.80 14.03 -29.82
C TRP A 415 0.76 15.35 -30.60
N PRO A 416 -0.16 15.49 -31.58
CA PRO A 416 -0.17 16.63 -32.48
C PRO A 416 -0.65 17.94 -31.84
N HIS A 417 -1.32 17.90 -30.67
CA HIS A 417 -1.95 19.07 -30.04
C HIS A 417 -1.88 19.03 -28.50
N CYS A 418 -1.99 20.21 -27.87
CA CYS A 418 -2.19 20.36 -26.43
C CYS A 418 -3.48 19.66 -25.98
N ARG A 419 -3.47 19.09 -24.76
CA ARG A 419 -4.54 18.25 -24.18
C ARG A 419 -5.89 19.01 -24.16
N PRO A 420 -6.93 18.59 -24.91
CA PRO A 420 -8.28 19.09 -24.68
C PRO A 420 -8.82 18.46 -23.39
N VAL A 421 -8.69 19.20 -22.28
CA VAL A 421 -8.91 18.70 -20.90
C VAL A 421 -10.27 18.00 -20.72
N ASN A 422 -11.35 18.57 -21.27
CA ASN A 422 -12.71 18.05 -21.03
C ASN A 422 -13.01 16.74 -21.77
N LEU A 423 -12.52 16.58 -23.00
CA LEU A 423 -12.68 15.34 -23.78
C LEU A 423 -11.84 14.20 -23.22
N PHE A 424 -10.70 14.54 -22.59
CA PHE A 424 -9.82 13.56 -21.98
C PHE A 424 -10.47 12.90 -20.75
N LEU A 425 -10.98 13.71 -19.81
CA LEU A 425 -11.54 13.21 -18.55
C LEU A 425 -12.77 12.29 -18.77
N SER A 426 -13.68 12.69 -19.66
CA SER A 426 -14.88 11.89 -19.96
C SER A 426 -14.54 10.56 -20.64
N ASN A 427 -13.55 10.54 -21.56
CA ASN A 427 -13.10 9.29 -22.18
C ASN A 427 -12.43 8.36 -21.18
N CYS A 428 -11.56 8.89 -20.31
CA CYS A 428 -10.97 8.09 -19.23
C CYS A 428 -12.07 7.50 -18.35
N ALA A 429 -13.00 8.32 -17.86
CA ALA A 429 -14.10 7.87 -17.02
C ALA A 429 -14.95 6.77 -17.67
N HIS A 430 -15.20 6.87 -18.98
CA HIS A 430 -15.92 5.83 -19.72
C HIS A 430 -15.14 4.50 -19.73
N LYS A 431 -13.83 4.52 -19.96
CA LYS A 431 -13.00 3.32 -19.93
C LYS A 431 -12.97 2.68 -18.55
N TRP A 432 -12.82 3.50 -17.51
CA TRP A 432 -12.94 3.05 -16.11
C TRP A 432 -14.29 2.40 -15.86
N HIS A 433 -15.37 3.05 -16.24
CA HIS A 433 -16.72 2.53 -16.09
C HIS A 433 -16.92 1.17 -16.77
N LEU A 434 -16.45 1.01 -18.02
CA LEU A 434 -16.55 -0.27 -18.73
C LEU A 434 -15.75 -1.39 -18.07
N LEU A 435 -14.54 -1.10 -17.56
CA LEU A 435 -13.75 -2.09 -16.82
C LEU A 435 -14.48 -2.56 -15.57
N LEU A 436 -15.05 -1.62 -14.80
CA LEU A 436 -15.74 -1.93 -13.55
C LEU A 436 -17.07 -2.66 -13.80
N GLN A 437 -17.81 -2.30 -14.86
CA GLN A 437 -18.98 -3.05 -15.30
C GLN A 437 -18.64 -4.46 -15.77
N ALA A 438 -17.50 -4.63 -16.46
CA ALA A 438 -17.03 -5.96 -16.81
C ALA A 438 -16.88 -6.78 -15.53
N TRP A 439 -16.16 -6.26 -14.52
CA TRP A 439 -15.93 -6.92 -13.22
C TRP A 439 -17.23 -7.34 -12.54
N GLU A 440 -18.18 -6.44 -12.39
CA GLU A 440 -19.49 -6.72 -11.77
C GLU A 440 -20.21 -7.86 -12.47
N ALA A 441 -20.17 -7.87 -13.80
CA ALA A 441 -20.84 -8.89 -14.59
C ALA A 441 -20.15 -10.28 -14.54
N HIS A 442 -18.87 -10.35 -14.16
CA HIS A 442 -18.18 -11.62 -13.91
C HIS A 442 -18.31 -12.08 -12.45
N ASN A 443 -18.54 -11.16 -11.52
CA ASN A 443 -18.61 -11.44 -10.09
C ASN A 443 -19.95 -10.99 -9.47
N PRO A 444 -21.10 -11.52 -9.93
CA PRO A 444 -22.41 -11.11 -9.43
C PRO A 444 -22.62 -11.45 -7.95
N ALA A 445 -21.87 -12.43 -7.42
CA ALA A 445 -21.94 -12.84 -6.01
C ALA A 445 -21.28 -11.84 -5.05
N VAL A 446 -20.27 -11.07 -5.49
CA VAL A 446 -19.63 -10.03 -4.66
C VAL A 446 -20.59 -8.86 -4.45
N VAL A 447 -21.41 -8.54 -5.45
CA VAL A 447 -22.46 -7.52 -5.39
C VAL A 447 -23.63 -7.95 -4.47
N ALA A 448 -23.90 -9.25 -4.37
CA ALA A 448 -25.01 -9.77 -3.56
C ALA A 448 -24.71 -9.84 -2.04
N VAL A 449 -23.44 -9.93 -1.63
CA VAL A 449 -23.08 -9.97 -0.19
C VAL A 449 -23.31 -8.61 0.48
N VAL A 450 -23.10 -7.50 -0.24
CA VAL A 450 -23.38 -6.14 0.24
C VAL A 450 -24.90 -5.92 0.44
N ALA A 451 -25.74 -6.51 -0.42
CA ALA A 451 -27.19 -6.38 -0.32
C ALA A 451 -27.87 -7.18 0.81
N VAL A 452 -27.15 -8.11 1.47
CA VAL A 452 -27.71 -8.97 2.53
C VAL A 452 -27.39 -8.45 3.94
N VAL A 453 -26.52 -7.43 4.06
CA VAL A 453 -26.21 -6.78 5.35
C VAL A 453 -27.22 -5.67 5.68
N GLU A 454 -28.06 -5.24 4.72
CA GLU A 454 -29.21 -4.36 4.96
C GLU A 454 -30.53 -5.16 5.15
N VAL A 455 -30.66 -5.93 6.24
CA VAL A 455 -31.98 -6.36 6.78
C VAL A 455 -32.00 -6.33 8.30
#